data_AF-A0A9E6EE19-F1
#
_entry.id   AF-A0A9E6EE19-F1
#
_cell.length_a   1.000
_cell.length_b   1.000
_cell.length_c   1.000
_cell.angle_alpha   90.00
_cell.angle_beta   90.00
_cell.angle_gamma   90.00
#
_symmetry.space_group_name_H-M   'P 1'
#
loop_
_entity.id
_entity.type
_entity.pdbx_description
1 polymer ?
#
loop_
_entity_poly.entity_id
_entity_poly.type
_entity_poly.pdbx_seq_one_letter_code
_entity_poly.pdbx_strand_id
1 'polypeptide(L)'
;MHLGNGAITPACAVCSAGLAAAGLGTAWVTLKQSGLTGSRVLKAAALGTLIFGAQMINVPVMPFSSAHFVGGVLLAALAGPGLGALTMAMVLLLQAVGLHDGALSTLGANVINMALIPAALVAWAQARRKTSARVMGMVGAVSVLASVGAIAAETALFRGQAMGSALAAFT
;
A
#
# COMPACT_ATOMS: atom_id res chain seq x y z
N MET A 1 -0.57 -0.41 6.17
CA MET A 1 -0.78 -1.58 7.04
C MET A 1 -1.42 -2.66 6.21
N HIS A 2 -0.83 -3.86 6.19
CA HIS A 2 -1.35 -5.01 5.47
C HIS A 2 -2.22 -5.85 6.40
N LEU A 3 -3.44 -6.22 5.98
CA LEU A 3 -4.29 -7.15 6.72
C LEU A 3 -3.92 -8.58 6.34
N GLY A 4 -3.69 -9.43 7.34
CA GLY A 4 -3.40 -10.86 7.20
C GLY A 4 -4.66 -11.75 7.32
N ASN A 5 -4.46 -13.06 7.20
CA ASN A 5 -5.54 -14.06 7.28
C ASN A 5 -6.32 -13.96 8.60
N GLY A 6 -7.66 -13.99 8.52
CA GLY A 6 -8.54 -13.96 9.70
C GLY A 6 -8.80 -12.57 10.29
N ALA A 7 -8.24 -11.50 9.72
CA ALA A 7 -8.42 -10.13 10.23
C ALA A 7 -9.85 -9.57 10.01
N ILE A 8 -10.60 -10.10 9.04
CA ILE A 8 -11.97 -9.65 8.71
C ILE A 8 -12.92 -10.83 8.56
N THR A 9 -14.21 -10.60 8.85
CA THR A 9 -15.25 -11.63 8.69
C THR A 9 -15.46 -11.96 7.20
N PRO A 10 -15.97 -13.17 6.86
CA PRO A 10 -16.26 -13.54 5.47
C PRO A 10 -17.23 -12.59 4.78
N ALA A 11 -18.22 -12.05 5.50
CA ALA A 11 -19.13 -11.05 4.98
C ALA A 11 -18.39 -9.75 4.61
N CYS A 12 -17.50 -9.26 5.49
CA CYS A 12 -16.67 -8.09 5.21
C CYS A 12 -15.72 -8.32 4.04
N ALA A 13 -15.15 -9.53 3.91
CA ALA A 13 -14.30 -9.91 2.79
C ALA A 13 -15.04 -9.77 1.45
N VAL A 14 -16.25 -10.35 1.34
CA VAL A 14 -17.07 -10.27 0.11
C VAL A 14 -17.46 -8.83 -0.20
N CYS A 15 -17.94 -8.07 0.80
CA CYS A 15 -18.32 -6.67 0.60
C CYS A 15 -17.12 -5.81 0.15
N SER A 16 -15.96 -5.99 0.79
CA SER A 16 -14.74 -5.24 0.44
C SER A 16 -14.21 -5.62 -0.94
N ALA A 17 -14.34 -6.89 -1.36
CA ALA A 17 -13.99 -7.33 -2.71
C ALA A 17 -14.89 -6.69 -3.76
N GLY A 18 -16.21 -6.64 -3.53
CA GLY A 18 -17.16 -5.98 -4.43
C GLY A 18 -16.89 -4.48 -4.56
N LEU A 19 -16.66 -3.79 -3.44
CA LEU A 19 -16.30 -2.37 -3.41
C LEU A 19 -14.95 -2.11 -4.11
N ALA A 20 -13.95 -2.95 -3.87
CA ALA A 20 -12.65 -2.86 -4.53
C ALA A 20 -12.79 -3.03 -6.05
N ALA A 21 -13.56 -4.01 -6.51
CA ALA A 21 -13.82 -4.23 -7.92
C ALA A 21 -14.51 -3.03 -8.57
N ALA A 22 -15.53 -2.46 -7.91
CA ALA A 22 -16.20 -1.25 -8.40
C ALA A 22 -15.24 -0.06 -8.48
N GLY A 23 -14.43 0.17 -7.44
CA GLY A 23 -13.45 1.26 -7.41
C GLY A 23 -12.31 1.11 -8.42
N LEU A 24 -11.84 -0.12 -8.67
CA LEU A 24 -10.87 -0.37 -9.73
C LEU A 24 -11.51 -0.22 -11.12
N GLY A 25 -12.80 -0.57 -11.26
CA GLY A 25 -13.58 -0.32 -12.46
C GLY A 25 -13.68 1.17 -12.80
N THR A 26 -13.95 2.04 -11.81
CA THR A 26 -13.95 3.49 -12.03
C THR A 26 -12.55 4.02 -12.36
N ALA A 27 -11.51 3.55 -11.66
CA ALA A 27 -10.13 3.90 -11.94
C ALA A 27 -9.71 3.54 -13.39
N TRP A 28 -10.16 2.39 -13.89
CA TRP A 28 -9.96 1.95 -15.27
C TRP A 28 -10.66 2.85 -16.30
N VAL A 29 -11.92 3.21 -16.04
CA VAL A 29 -12.68 4.12 -16.92
C VAL A 29 -11.99 5.49 -16.99
N THR A 30 -11.59 6.05 -15.84
CA THR A 30 -10.85 7.32 -15.78
C THR A 30 -9.51 7.23 -16.49
N LEU A 31 -8.81 6.10 -16.37
CA LEU A 31 -7.54 5.87 -17.06
C LEU A 31 -7.72 5.90 -18.59
N LYS A 32 -8.76 5.24 -19.12
CA LYS A 32 -9.08 5.27 -20.55
C LYS A 32 -9.36 6.70 -21.04
N GLN A 33 -10.07 7.50 -20.25
CA GLN A 33 -10.37 8.89 -20.59
C GLN A 33 -9.14 9.80 -20.56
N SER A 34 -8.15 9.49 -19.71
CA SER A 34 -6.93 10.30 -19.51
C SER A 34 -5.79 9.98 -20.48
N GLY A 35 -5.99 8.99 -21.36
CA GLY A 35 -5.04 8.51 -22.36
C GLY A 35 -3.89 7.68 -21.75
N LEU A 36 -3.73 6.45 -22.24
CA LEU A 36 -2.64 5.57 -21.85
C LEU A 36 -1.47 5.70 -22.83
N THR A 37 -0.27 5.95 -22.32
CA THR A 37 0.95 6.06 -23.15
C THR A 37 1.97 5.05 -22.65
N GLY A 38 2.78 4.47 -23.55
CA GLY A 38 3.78 3.45 -23.18
C GLY A 38 4.76 3.95 -22.11
N SER A 39 5.18 5.21 -22.18
CA SER A 39 6.04 5.83 -21.16
C SER A 39 5.40 5.89 -19.77
N ARG A 40 4.09 6.17 -19.67
CA ARG A 40 3.35 6.17 -18.40
C ARG A 40 3.24 4.75 -17.82
N VAL A 41 2.97 3.76 -18.67
CA VAL A 41 2.91 2.35 -18.25
C VAL A 41 4.27 1.89 -17.72
N LEU A 42 5.35 2.21 -18.42
CA LEU A 42 6.71 1.86 -17.99
C LEU A 42 7.06 2.52 -16.65
N LYS A 43 6.72 3.82 -16.48
CA LYS A 43 6.92 4.52 -15.19
C LYS A 43 6.12 3.85 -14.07
N ALA A 44 4.85 3.51 -14.31
CA ALA A 44 4.02 2.86 -13.32
C ALA A 44 4.58 1.48 -12.94
N ALA A 45 5.01 0.68 -13.91
CA ALA A 45 5.63 -0.61 -13.67
C ALA A 45 6.92 -0.49 -12.84
N ALA A 46 7.83 0.42 -13.20
CA ALA A 46 9.07 0.64 -12.46
C ALA A 46 8.81 1.08 -11.00
N LEU A 47 7.87 2.01 -10.79
CA LEU A 47 7.46 2.43 -9.45
C LEU A 47 6.78 1.29 -8.68
N GLY A 48 5.96 0.49 -9.35
CA GLY A 48 5.29 -0.67 -8.77
C GLY A 48 6.29 -1.71 -8.27
N THR A 49 7.31 -2.04 -9.06
CA THR A 49 8.39 -2.96 -8.65
C THR A 49 9.18 -2.40 -7.47
N LEU A 50 9.50 -1.10 -7.47
CA LEU A 50 10.18 -0.46 -6.35
C LEU A 50 9.34 -0.50 -5.07
N ILE A 51 8.04 -0.20 -5.17
CA ILE A 51 7.12 -0.26 -4.03
C ILE A 51 6.97 -1.70 -3.54
N PHE A 52 6.82 -2.67 -4.44
CA PHE A 52 6.77 -4.09 -4.10
C PHE A 52 8.01 -4.52 -3.29
N GLY A 53 9.22 -4.17 -3.76
CA GLY A 53 10.45 -4.46 -3.05
C GLY A 53 10.53 -3.79 -1.67
N ALA A 54 10.10 -2.52 -1.57
CA ALA A 54 10.05 -1.81 -0.29
C ALA A 54 8.99 -2.39 0.68
N GLN A 55 7.90 -2.98 0.17
CA GLN A 55 6.86 -3.62 0.96
C GLN A 55 7.29 -4.94 1.58
N MET A 56 8.30 -5.61 0.99
CA MET A 56 8.89 -6.82 1.57
C MET A 56 9.67 -6.55 2.85
N ILE A 57 10.02 -5.29 3.11
CA ILE A 57 10.52 -4.85 4.41
C ILE A 57 9.31 -4.50 5.27
N ASN A 58 8.62 -5.53 5.76
CA ASN A 58 7.48 -5.38 6.66
C ASN A 58 7.84 -5.80 8.09
N VAL A 59 7.29 -5.08 9.06
CA VAL A 59 7.46 -5.36 10.49
C VAL A 59 6.11 -5.74 11.08
N PRO A 60 5.99 -6.88 11.77
CA PRO A 60 4.77 -7.26 12.46
C PRO A 60 4.53 -6.33 13.66
N VAL A 61 3.36 -5.69 13.73
CA VAL A 61 3.03 -4.71 14.79
C VAL A 61 1.94 -5.23 15.73
N MET A 62 0.99 -5.99 15.18
CA MET A 62 -0.17 -6.52 15.90
C MET A 62 -0.52 -7.91 15.35
N PRO A 63 -1.19 -8.80 16.11
CA PRO A 63 -1.70 -10.04 15.54
C PRO A 63 -2.51 -9.72 14.27
N PHE A 64 -2.16 -10.37 13.15
CA PHE A 64 -2.79 -10.21 11.84
C PHE A 64 -2.54 -8.88 11.10
N SER A 65 -1.60 -8.04 11.52
CA SER A 65 -1.26 -6.78 10.83
C SER A 65 0.24 -6.45 10.83
N SER A 66 0.74 -5.92 9.71
CA SER A 66 2.11 -5.42 9.55
C SER A 66 2.16 -3.93 9.23
N ALA A 67 3.17 -3.24 9.76
CA ALA A 67 3.57 -1.90 9.33
C ALA A 67 4.65 -2.03 8.26
N HIS A 68 4.44 -1.32 7.16
CA HIS A 68 5.37 -1.26 6.05
C HIS A 68 5.05 -0.03 5.22
N PHE A 69 6.00 0.31 4.34
CA PHE A 69 5.80 1.37 3.36
C PHE A 69 4.67 1.01 2.38
N VAL A 70 3.63 1.84 2.27
CA VAL A 70 2.44 1.52 1.44
C VAL A 70 2.59 1.97 -0.02
N GLY A 71 3.27 3.09 -0.29
CA GLY A 71 3.55 3.55 -1.66
C GLY A 71 2.36 4.02 -2.52
N GLY A 72 1.11 3.76 -2.13
CA GLY A 72 -0.08 4.09 -2.92
C GLY A 72 -0.21 5.57 -3.30
N VAL A 73 0.07 6.50 -2.38
CA VAL A 73 0.02 7.96 -2.65
C VAL A 73 1.12 8.35 -3.64
N LEU A 74 2.35 7.84 -3.46
CA LEU A 74 3.47 8.11 -4.34
C LEU A 74 3.18 7.61 -5.76
N LEU A 75 2.65 6.39 -5.88
CA LEU A 75 2.31 5.78 -7.16
C LEU A 75 1.21 6.57 -7.87
N ALA A 76 0.13 6.92 -7.16
CA ALA A 76 -0.95 7.76 -7.70
C ALA A 76 -0.48 9.18 -8.06
N ALA A 77 0.43 9.77 -7.30
CA ALA A 77 0.98 11.10 -7.57
C ALA A 77 1.86 11.14 -8.83
N LEU A 78 2.66 10.10 -9.07
CA LEU A 78 3.64 10.07 -10.15
C LEU A 78 3.15 9.40 -11.45
N ALA A 79 2.29 8.38 -11.34
CA ALA A 79 1.71 7.67 -12.48
C ALA A 79 0.29 8.18 -12.84
N GLY A 80 -0.34 8.93 -11.94
CA GLY A 80 -1.72 9.37 -12.02
C GLY A 80 -2.66 8.48 -11.21
N PRO A 81 -3.81 9.00 -10.71
CA PRO A 81 -4.69 8.28 -9.80
C PRO A 81 -5.19 6.92 -10.33
N GLY A 82 -5.67 6.89 -11.58
CA GLY A 82 -6.22 5.67 -12.17
C GLY A 82 -5.16 4.59 -12.41
N LEU A 83 -4.06 4.96 -13.08
CA LEU A 83 -2.97 4.02 -13.36
C LEU A 83 -2.28 3.56 -12.07
N GLY A 84 -2.07 4.47 -11.11
CA GLY A 84 -1.47 4.14 -9.84
C GLY A 84 -2.32 3.20 -9.00
N ALA A 85 -3.64 3.40 -8.94
CA ALA A 85 -4.53 2.46 -8.25
C ALA A 85 -4.47 1.04 -8.84
N LEU A 86 -4.51 0.94 -10.18
CA LEU A 86 -4.45 -0.36 -10.87
C LEU A 86 -3.10 -1.04 -10.67
N THR A 87 -1.99 -0.30 -10.76
CA THR A 87 -0.66 -0.85 -10.50
C THR A 87 -0.52 -1.31 -9.04
N MET A 88 -1.01 -0.54 -8.07
CA MET A 88 -0.97 -0.95 -6.66
C MET A 88 -1.82 -2.21 -6.41
N ALA A 89 -2.99 -2.32 -7.05
CA ALA A 89 -3.81 -3.52 -6.95
C ALA A 89 -3.09 -4.76 -7.52
N MET A 90 -2.33 -4.62 -8.62
CA MET A 90 -1.51 -5.71 -9.15
C MET A 90 -0.38 -6.10 -8.19
N VAL A 91 0.27 -5.13 -7.55
CA VAL A 91 1.29 -5.39 -6.51
C VAL A 91 0.71 -6.21 -5.36
N LEU A 92 -0.45 -5.81 -4.83
CA LEU A 92 -1.13 -6.54 -3.74
C LEU A 92 -1.58 -7.95 -4.16
N LEU A 93 -2.04 -8.10 -5.41
CA LEU A 93 -2.43 -9.40 -5.94
C LEU A 93 -1.22 -10.35 -6.01
N LEU A 94 -0.08 -9.86 -6.51
CA LEU A 94 1.16 -10.63 -6.57
C LEU A 94 1.66 -11.01 -5.16
N GLN A 95 1.54 -10.12 -4.18
CA GLN A 95 1.89 -10.41 -2.78
C GLN A 95 1.00 -11.51 -2.19
N ALA A 96 -0.31 -11.41 -2.38
CA ALA A 96 -1.26 -12.36 -1.84
C ALA A 96 -1.15 -13.76 -2.50
N VAL A 97 -0.90 -13.83 -3.81
CA VAL A 97 -0.83 -15.10 -4.57
C VAL A 97 0.59 -15.69 -4.58
N GLY A 98 1.60 -14.88 -4.88
CA GLY A 98 2.96 -15.35 -5.14
C GLY A 98 3.85 -15.45 -3.91
N LEU A 99 3.59 -14.62 -2.89
CA LEU A 99 4.41 -14.56 -1.68
C LEU A 99 3.67 -14.98 -0.41
N HIS A 100 2.36 -15.18 -0.50
CA HIS A 100 1.47 -15.42 0.65
C HIS A 100 1.57 -14.33 1.74
N ASP A 101 2.09 -13.15 1.37
CA ASP A 101 2.20 -11.97 2.22
C ASP A 101 0.92 -11.14 2.07
N GLY A 102 -0.13 -11.60 2.76
CA GLY A 102 -1.49 -11.08 2.64
C GLY A 102 -2.50 -12.15 2.24
N ALA A 103 -3.70 -12.08 2.82
CA ALA A 103 -4.74 -13.04 2.54
C ALA A 103 -5.57 -12.65 1.32
N LEU A 104 -5.87 -13.62 0.44
CA LEU A 104 -6.83 -13.43 -0.66
C LEU A 104 -8.19 -12.91 -0.15
N SER A 105 -8.60 -13.38 1.03
CA SER A 105 -9.84 -12.95 1.70
C SER A 105 -9.80 -11.47 2.12
N THR A 106 -8.63 -10.92 2.44
CA THR A 106 -8.45 -9.51 2.80
C THR A 106 -8.06 -8.62 1.62
N LEU A 107 -7.85 -9.18 0.44
CA LEU A 107 -7.33 -8.46 -0.72
C LEU A 107 -8.21 -7.25 -1.07
N GLY A 108 -9.54 -7.38 -1.01
CA GLY A 108 -10.46 -6.28 -1.23
C GLY A 108 -10.23 -5.10 -0.28
N ALA A 109 -10.13 -5.37 1.02
CA ALA A 109 -9.84 -4.36 2.03
C ALA A 109 -8.45 -3.72 1.83
N ASN A 110 -7.43 -4.52 1.50
CA ASN A 110 -6.09 -4.01 1.21
C ASN A 110 -6.07 -3.13 -0.05
N VAL A 111 -6.79 -3.50 -1.11
CA VAL A 111 -6.94 -2.67 -2.32
C VAL A 111 -7.64 -1.35 -2.01
N ILE A 112 -8.72 -1.37 -1.21
CA ILE A 112 -9.39 -0.13 -0.80
C ILE A 112 -8.42 0.79 -0.07
N ASN A 113 -7.72 0.26 0.94
CA ASN A 113 -6.87 1.05 1.82
C ASN A 113 -5.58 1.53 1.16
N MET A 114 -4.96 0.72 0.30
CA MET A 114 -3.63 1.01 -0.24
C MET A 114 -3.65 1.48 -1.69
N ALA A 115 -4.69 1.18 -2.46
CA ALA A 115 -4.81 1.62 -3.85
C ALA A 115 -5.85 2.73 -4.01
N LEU A 116 -7.10 2.49 -3.60
CA LEU A 116 -8.21 3.37 -3.93
C LEU A 116 -8.24 4.66 -3.09
N ILE A 117 -8.11 4.56 -1.77
CA ILE A 117 -8.09 5.75 -0.89
C ILE A 117 -6.92 6.69 -1.25
N PRO A 118 -5.68 6.20 -1.42
CA PRO A 118 -4.56 7.05 -1.87
C PRO A 118 -4.78 7.70 -3.24
N ALA A 119 -5.31 6.95 -4.20
CA ALA A 119 -5.62 7.49 -5.52
C ALA A 119 -6.71 8.57 -5.47
N ALA A 120 -7.77 8.35 -4.69
CA ALA A 120 -8.84 9.33 -4.50
C ALA A 120 -8.32 10.61 -3.83
N LEU A 121 -7.46 10.47 -2.81
CA LEU A 121 -6.83 11.62 -2.14
C LEU A 121 -6.00 12.45 -3.12
N VAL A 122 -5.20 11.80 -3.95
CA VAL A 122 -4.39 12.47 -4.98
C VAL A 122 -5.27 13.13 -6.04
N ALA A 123 -6.32 12.45 -6.51
CA ALA A 123 -7.27 13.01 -7.49
C ALA A 123 -7.96 14.26 -6.92
N TRP A 124 -8.40 14.20 -5.66
CA TRP A 124 -9.01 15.33 -4.97
C TRP A 124 -8.03 16.51 -4.80
N ALA A 125 -6.78 16.24 -4.41
CA ALA A 125 -5.75 17.27 -4.28
C ALA A 125 -5.44 17.96 -5.62
N GLN A 126 -5.36 17.19 -6.72
CA GLN A 126 -5.18 17.73 -8.07
C GLN A 126 -6.37 18.61 -8.51
N ALA A 127 -7.60 18.16 -8.26
CA ALA A 127 -8.82 18.91 -8.57
C ALA A 127 -8.89 20.26 -7.83
N ARG A 128 -8.34 20.32 -6.61
CA ARG A 128 -8.29 21.55 -5.79
C ARG A 128 -7.21 22.54 -6.22
N ARG A 129 -6.36 22.24 -7.22
CA ARG A 129 -5.26 23.09 -7.76
C ARG A 129 -4.30 23.67 -6.70
N LYS A 130 -4.31 23.18 -5.46
CA LYS A 130 -3.57 23.77 -4.33
C LYS A 130 -2.22 23.12 -4.05
N THR A 131 -1.83 22.06 -4.75
CA THR A 131 -0.57 21.36 -4.48
C THR A 131 0.10 20.90 -5.76
N SER A 132 1.35 21.33 -5.97
CA SER A 132 2.21 20.82 -7.03
C SER A 132 2.48 19.33 -6.83
N ALA A 133 2.53 18.55 -7.91
CA ALA A 133 2.94 17.14 -7.89
C ALA A 133 4.29 16.93 -7.18
N ARG A 134 5.15 17.96 -7.19
CA ARG A 134 6.44 17.98 -6.48
C ARG A 134 6.27 17.94 -4.96
N VAL A 135 5.29 18.66 -4.42
CA VAL A 135 4.98 18.70 -2.98
C VAL A 135 4.42 17.35 -2.52
N MET A 136 3.50 16.77 -3.29
CA MET A 136 2.98 15.43 -2.96
C MET A 136 4.08 14.35 -3.08
N GLY A 137 4.96 14.47 -4.08
CA GLY A 137 6.13 13.60 -4.21
C GLY A 137 7.09 13.73 -3.02
N MET A 138 7.35 14.95 -2.54
CA MET A 138 8.15 15.19 -1.34
C MET A 138 7.48 14.65 -0.08
N VAL A 139 6.18 14.88 0.11
CA VAL A 139 5.43 14.32 1.25
C VAL A 139 5.47 12.79 1.22
N GLY A 140 5.34 12.19 0.03
CA GLY A 140 5.51 10.75 -0.16
C GLY A 140 6.93 10.27 0.17
N ALA A 141 7.97 10.99 -0.26
CA ALA A 141 9.36 10.63 0.04
C ALA A 141 9.71 10.80 1.52
N VAL A 142 9.24 11.87 2.16
CA VAL A 142 9.44 12.14 3.59
C VAL A 142 8.69 11.11 4.43
N SER A 143 7.48 10.70 4.02
CA SER A 143 6.76 9.65 4.74
C SER A 143 7.48 8.31 4.64
N VAL A 144 8.17 8.00 3.53
CA VAL A 144 9.06 6.82 3.42
C VAL A 144 10.16 6.90 4.48
N LEU A 145 10.90 8.01 4.51
CA LEU A 145 12.03 8.20 5.42
C LEU A 145 11.58 8.14 6.89
N ALA A 146 10.43 8.76 7.20
CA ALA A 146 9.83 8.70 8.53
C ALA A 146 9.41 7.27 8.92
N SER A 147 8.84 6.51 7.98
CA SER A 147 8.45 5.11 8.21
C SER A 147 9.66 4.23 8.47
N VAL A 148 10.74 4.39 7.69
CA VAL A 148 12.00 3.68 7.89
C VAL A 148 12.60 4.03 9.26
N GLY A 149 12.59 5.31 9.65
CA GLY A 149 13.06 5.76 10.96
C GLY A 149 12.26 5.17 12.12
N ALA A 150 10.93 5.13 12.01
CA ALA A 150 10.05 4.53 13.02
C ALA A 150 10.31 3.01 13.15
N ILE A 151 10.44 2.29 12.03
CA ILE A 151 10.78 0.86 12.02
C ILE A 151 12.15 0.61 12.67
N ALA A 152 13.16 1.41 12.36
CA ALA A 152 14.49 1.30 12.97
C ALA A 152 14.45 1.55 14.48
N ALA A 153 13.64 2.51 14.93
CA ALA A 153 13.46 2.82 16.35
C ALA A 153 12.72 1.70 17.09
N GLU A 154 11.61 1.18 16.54
CA GLU A 154 10.84 0.09 17.13
C GLU A 154 11.65 -1.21 17.20
N THR A 155 12.38 -1.56 16.13
CA THR A 155 13.26 -2.74 16.15
C THR A 155 14.40 -2.62 17.15
N ALA A 156 14.95 -1.42 17.37
CA ALA A 156 15.95 -1.17 18.40
C ALA A 156 15.37 -1.27 19.83
N LEU A 157 14.15 -0.75 20.05
CA LEU A 157 13.47 -0.76 21.34
C LEU A 157 12.97 -2.16 21.73
N PHE A 158 12.32 -2.87 20.82
CA PHE A 158 11.65 -4.15 21.11
C PHE A 158 12.55 -5.38 21.00
N ARG A 159 13.65 -5.34 20.22
CA ARG A 159 14.64 -6.45 20.27
C ARG A 159 15.24 -6.61 21.66
N GLY A 160 15.53 -5.51 22.35
CA GLY A 160 16.05 -5.55 23.73
C GLY A 160 15.05 -6.17 24.71
N GLN A 161 13.76 -5.86 24.55
CA GLN A 161 12.69 -6.40 25.40
C GLN A 161 12.38 -7.88 25.10
N ALA A 162 12.42 -8.30 23.83
CA ALA A 162 12.18 -9.69 23.43
C ALA A 162 13.31 -10.65 23.84
N MET A 163 14.58 -10.19 23.80
CA MET A 163 15.70 -10.95 24.35
C MET A 163 15.65 -11.01 25.88
N GLY A 164 15.26 -9.91 26.54
CA GLY A 164 15.10 -9.85 27.99
C GLY A 164 13.98 -10.76 28.51
N SER A 165 12.83 -10.80 27.83
CA SER A 165 11.71 -11.68 28.19
C SER A 165 12.00 -13.15 27.87
N ALA A 166 12.76 -13.45 26.81
CA ALA A 166 13.21 -14.81 26.53
C ALA A 166 14.18 -15.32 27.59
N LEU A 167 15.16 -14.51 28.04
CA LEU A 167 16.09 -14.89 29.10
C LEU A 167 15.40 -15.06 30.46
N ALA A 168 14.41 -14.22 30.79
CA ALA A 168 13.62 -14.32 32.01
C ALA A 168 12.67 -15.54 32.03
N ALA A 169 12.33 -16.11 30.87
CA ALA A 169 11.54 -17.33 30.78
C ALA A 169 12.37 -18.62 30.95
N PHE A 170 13.71 -18.52 30.96
CA PHE A 170 14.65 -19.63 31.14
C PHE A 170 15.35 -19.63 32.52
N THR A 171 14.96 -18.73 33.44
CA THR A 171 15.42 -18.68 34.84
C THR A 171 14.25 -18.86 35.80
#